data_AF-A0A7C4BHZ3-F1
#
_entry.id   AF-A0A7C4BHZ3-F1
#
_cell.length_a   1.000
_cell.length_b   1.000
_cell.length_c   1.000
_cell.angle_alpha   90.00
_cell.angle_beta   90.00
_cell.angle_gamma   90.00
#
_symmetry.space_group_name_H-M   'P 1'
#
loop_
_entity.id
_entity.type
_entity.pdbx_description
1 polymer ?
#
loop_
_entity_poly.entity_id
_entity_poly.type
_entity_poly.pdbx_seq_one_letter_code
_entity_poly.pdbx_strand_id
1 'polypeptide(L)'
;MALLYSSGSLGSWQVQWTATIQVGYSKDTYDIIEIKFYQIDTGSLKINDLELNARDKAQDALNALDSAIFSVADFRAQLGAYQNRLQYTASNLAVTVQNYVASDSTIRDTDMAQEMVNFTKNQILVQTSMAMLAHANALPQNILALIGR
;
A
#
# COMPACT_ATOMS: atom_id res chain seq x y z
N MET A 1 -33.52 -7.10 -15.26
CA MET A 1 -32.88 -8.43 -15.26
C MET A 1 -32.72 -8.88 -13.82
N ALA A 2 -33.85 -9.30 -13.23
CA ALA A 2 -33.93 -9.80 -11.88
C ALA A 2 -34.79 -11.04 -11.98
N LEU A 3 -34.17 -12.22 -11.92
CA LEU A 3 -34.87 -13.48 -11.67
C LEU A 3 -33.87 -14.52 -11.14
N LEU A 4 -34.20 -15.07 -9.98
CA LEU A 4 -33.87 -16.43 -9.50
C LEU A 4 -32.51 -16.64 -8.83
N TYR A 5 -32.41 -16.29 -7.55
CA TYR A 5 -31.88 -17.27 -6.58
C TYR A 5 -33.05 -17.68 -5.69
N SER A 6 -33.49 -18.92 -5.85
CA SER A 6 -34.49 -19.50 -4.97
C SER A 6 -33.84 -19.75 -3.61
N SER A 7 -34.60 -19.44 -2.57
CA SER A 7 -34.33 -19.72 -1.15
C SER A 7 -34.42 -21.23 -0.84
N GLY A 8 -33.67 -22.05 -1.56
CA GLY A 8 -33.39 -23.42 -1.19
C GLY A 8 -32.37 -23.44 -0.05
N SER A 9 -32.87 -23.54 1.18
CA SER A 9 -32.08 -23.65 2.42
C SER A 9 -31.15 -24.89 2.43
N LEU A 10 -30.03 -24.78 1.74
CA LEU A 10 -28.77 -25.35 2.16
C LEU A 10 -28.10 -24.23 2.96
N GLY A 11 -27.89 -24.46 4.26
CA GLY A 11 -27.48 -23.47 5.25
C GLY A 11 -26.64 -22.35 4.66
N SER A 12 -27.23 -21.17 4.58
CA SER A 12 -26.56 -19.96 4.12
C SER A 12 -25.38 -19.72 5.04
N TRP A 13 -24.16 -20.04 4.59
CA TRP A 13 -22.93 -19.83 5.33
C TRP A 13 -22.85 -18.36 5.73
N GLN A 14 -23.18 -18.07 6.98
CA GLN A 14 -23.16 -16.72 7.48
C GLN A 14 -21.70 -16.28 7.57
N VAL A 15 -21.40 -15.10 7.03
CA VAL A 15 -20.10 -14.46 7.23
C VAL A 15 -20.01 -14.14 8.71
N GLN A 16 -19.12 -14.83 9.42
CA GLN A 16 -18.96 -14.69 10.85
C GLN A 16 -18.12 -13.46 11.18
N TRP A 17 -17.09 -13.21 10.36
CA TRP A 17 -16.21 -12.07 10.53
C TRP A 17 -15.68 -11.60 9.18
N THR A 18 -15.50 -10.28 9.04
CA THR A 18 -14.89 -9.66 7.88
C THR A 18 -13.68 -8.85 8.33
N ALA A 19 -12.51 -9.18 7.80
CA ALA A 19 -11.30 -8.37 7.94
C ALA A 19 -11.21 -7.43 6.73
N THR A 20 -11.01 -6.14 6.97
CA THR A 20 -10.66 -5.19 5.91
C THR A 20 -9.24 -4.71 6.12
N ILE A 21 -8.40 -4.89 5.10
CA ILE A 21 -7.01 -4.42 5.10
C ILE A 21 -6.89 -3.33 4.04
N GLN A 22 -6.51 -2.13 4.49
CA GLN A 22 -6.23 -1.00 3.61
C GLN A 22 -4.83 -1.15 3.04
N VAL A 23 -4.72 -1.15 1.71
CA VAL A 23 -3.44 -1.34 1.00
C VAL A 23 -3.13 -0.22 0.00
N GLY A 24 -4.00 0.79 -0.09
CA GLY A 24 -3.77 2.01 -0.87
C GLY A 24 -4.12 3.29 -0.10
N TYR A 25 -4.08 4.43 -0.77
CA TYR A 25 -4.28 5.75 -0.17
C TYR A 25 -5.72 6.27 -0.31
N SER A 26 -6.54 5.66 -1.17
CA SER A 26 -7.94 6.04 -1.37
C SER A 26 -8.89 5.07 -0.67
N LYS A 27 -10.16 5.47 -0.50
CA LYS A 27 -11.22 4.59 0.03
C LYS A 27 -11.90 3.75 -1.07
N ASP A 28 -11.30 3.70 -2.27
CA ASP A 28 -11.88 2.99 -3.39
C ASP A 28 -11.77 1.46 -3.20
N THR A 29 -12.70 0.73 -3.80
CA THR A 29 -12.82 -0.74 -3.66
C THR A 29 -11.56 -1.50 -4.10
N TYR A 30 -10.69 -0.88 -4.91
CA TYR A 30 -9.43 -1.47 -5.36
C TYR A 30 -8.31 -1.40 -4.31
N ASP A 31 -8.38 -0.44 -3.38
CA ASP A 31 -7.36 -0.18 -2.36
C ASP A 31 -7.65 -0.93 -1.03
N ILE A 32 -8.74 -1.70 -1.00
CA ILE A 32 -9.19 -2.45 0.19
C ILE A 32 -9.23 -3.93 -0.15
N ILE A 33 -8.54 -4.75 0.66
CA ILE A 33 -8.67 -6.20 0.62
C ILE A 33 -9.65 -6.61 1.72
N GLU A 34 -10.85 -7.02 1.31
CA GLU A 34 -11.88 -7.59 2.18
C GLU A 34 -11.72 -9.12 2.23
N ILE A 35 -11.47 -9.65 3.42
CA ILE A 35 -11.36 -11.09 3.70
C ILE A 35 -12.58 -11.50 4.52
N LYS A 36 -13.39 -12.41 3.99
CA LYS A 36 -14.58 -12.94 4.67
C LYS A 36 -14.24 -14.29 5.29
N PHE A 37 -14.51 -14.42 6.58
CA PHE A 37 -14.40 -15.66 7.32
C PHE A 37 -15.80 -16.21 7.53
N TYR A 38 -16.02 -17.41 6.99
CA TYR A 38 -17.30 -18.11 7.09
C TYR A 38 -17.34 -18.97 8.36
N GLN A 39 -18.52 -19.12 8.93
CA GLN A 39 -18.73 -19.97 10.11
C GLN A 39 -18.60 -21.45 9.76
N ILE A 40 -17.55 -22.11 10.25
CA ILE A 40 -17.32 -23.55 10.08
C ILE A 40 -17.56 -24.23 11.43
N ASP A 41 -18.79 -24.71 11.66
CA ASP A 41 -19.15 -25.52 12.82
C ASP A 41 -19.90 -26.79 12.40
N THR A 42 -20.14 -27.69 13.36
CA THR A 42 -20.80 -28.97 13.08
C THR A 42 -22.25 -28.82 12.61
N GLY A 43 -22.90 -27.69 12.93
CA GLY A 43 -24.25 -27.36 12.49
C GLY A 43 -24.30 -26.80 11.08
N SER A 44 -23.37 -25.91 10.71
CA SER A 44 -23.24 -25.32 9.37
C SER A 44 -22.75 -26.35 8.36
N LEU A 45 -21.87 -27.27 8.78
CA LEU A 45 -21.43 -28.42 8.00
C LEU A 45 -22.47 -29.57 7.95
N LYS A 46 -23.58 -29.49 8.70
CA LYS A 46 -24.62 -30.53 8.82
C LYS A 46 -24.07 -31.92 9.22
N ILE A 47 -23.03 -31.95 10.04
CA ILE A 47 -22.40 -33.18 10.54
C ILE A 47 -22.78 -33.51 11.99
N ASN A 48 -23.66 -32.71 12.59
CA ASN A 48 -24.03 -32.85 14.01
C ASN A 48 -24.86 -34.11 14.31
N ASP A 49 -25.74 -34.50 13.38
CA ASP A 49 -26.70 -35.61 13.56
C ASP A 49 -26.43 -36.74 12.54
N LEU A 50 -25.18 -37.18 12.44
CA LEU A 50 -24.81 -38.30 11.56
C LEU A 50 -25.25 -39.63 12.19
N GLU A 51 -26.23 -40.28 11.59
CA GLU A 51 -26.68 -41.61 12.00
C GLU A 51 -25.93 -42.70 11.23
N LEU A 52 -25.34 -43.66 11.95
CA LEU A 52 -24.57 -44.78 11.36
C LEU A 52 -25.25 -46.15 11.60
N ASN A 53 -26.49 -46.15 12.06
CA ASN A 53 -27.24 -47.34 12.49
C ASN A 53 -27.83 -48.17 11.32
N ALA A 54 -27.88 -47.61 10.11
CA ALA A 54 -28.37 -48.29 8.91
C ALA A 54 -27.42 -48.05 7.73
N ARG A 55 -27.38 -48.99 6.78
CA ARG A 55 -26.50 -48.91 5.62
C ARG A 55 -26.73 -47.64 4.78
N ASP A 56 -28.00 -47.29 4.57
CA ASP A 56 -28.37 -46.10 3.79
C ASP A 56 -27.98 -44.82 4.54
N LYS A 57 -28.21 -44.79 5.87
CA LYS A 57 -27.82 -43.66 6.74
C LYS A 57 -26.31 -43.46 6.81
N ALA A 58 -25.54 -44.55 6.83
CA ALA A 58 -24.09 -44.50 6.76
C ALA A 58 -23.60 -43.93 5.41
N GLN A 59 -24.29 -44.25 4.30
CA GLN A 59 -23.96 -43.66 2.99
C GLN A 59 -24.28 -42.17 2.93
N ASP A 60 -25.41 -41.75 3.49
CA ASP A 60 -25.78 -40.33 3.61
C ASP A 60 -24.78 -39.57 4.49
N ALA A 61 -24.32 -40.20 5.58
CA ALA A 61 -23.31 -39.62 6.46
C ALA A 61 -21.96 -39.42 5.75
N LEU A 62 -21.53 -40.36 4.92
CA LEU A 62 -20.33 -40.21 4.09
C LEU A 62 -20.48 -39.05 3.09
N ASN A 63 -21.64 -38.93 2.42
CA ASN A 63 -21.89 -37.82 1.51
C ASN A 63 -21.87 -36.45 2.21
N ALA A 64 -22.39 -36.39 3.44
CA ALA A 64 -22.35 -35.18 4.27
C ALA A 64 -20.91 -34.82 4.67
N LEU A 65 -20.10 -35.81 5.05
CA LEU A 65 -18.68 -35.62 5.37
C LEU A 65 -17.88 -35.16 4.15
N ASP A 66 -18.07 -35.76 2.98
CA ASP A 66 -17.41 -35.33 1.75
C ASP A 66 -17.76 -33.88 1.42
N SER A 67 -19.04 -33.51 1.52
CA SER A 67 -19.49 -32.13 1.30
C SER A 67 -18.87 -31.15 2.30
N ALA A 68 -18.74 -31.56 3.56
CA ALA A 68 -18.08 -30.77 4.60
C ALA A 68 -16.58 -30.58 4.30
N ILE A 69 -15.88 -31.64 3.86
CA ILE A 69 -14.47 -31.58 3.46
C ILE A 69 -14.29 -30.65 2.27
N PHE A 70 -15.12 -30.76 1.24
CA PHE A 70 -15.07 -29.86 0.08
C PHE A 70 -15.28 -28.40 0.48
N SER A 71 -16.20 -28.13 1.40
CA SER A 71 -16.50 -26.77 1.88
C SER A 71 -15.31 -26.18 2.66
N VAL A 72 -14.66 -26.96 3.53
CA VAL A 72 -13.45 -26.55 4.24
C VAL A 72 -12.28 -26.33 3.25
N ALA A 73 -12.14 -27.19 2.25
CA ALA A 73 -11.12 -27.06 1.23
C ALA A 73 -11.31 -25.80 0.38
N ASP A 74 -12.54 -25.50 -0.02
CA ASP A 74 -12.88 -24.28 -0.75
C ASP A 74 -12.55 -23.02 0.06
N PHE A 75 -12.94 -22.99 1.33
CA PHE A 75 -12.57 -21.88 2.21
C PHE A 75 -11.06 -21.69 2.34
N ARG A 76 -10.30 -22.78 2.50
CA ARG A 76 -8.82 -22.73 2.51
C ARG A 76 -8.25 -22.22 1.19
N ALA A 77 -8.84 -22.61 0.05
CA ALA A 77 -8.42 -22.11 -1.25
C ALA A 77 -8.66 -20.61 -1.38
N GLN A 78 -9.80 -20.10 -0.92
CA GLN A 78 -10.09 -18.67 -0.88
C GLN A 78 -9.10 -17.91 0.01
N LEU A 79 -8.78 -18.42 1.19
CA LEU A 79 -7.75 -17.83 2.06
C LEU A 79 -6.36 -17.83 1.38
N GLY A 80 -6.00 -18.89 0.65
CA GLY A 80 -4.77 -18.93 -0.14
C GLY A 80 -4.74 -17.87 -1.24
N ALA A 81 -5.87 -17.63 -1.92
CA ALA A 81 -5.99 -16.56 -2.91
C ALA A 81 -5.82 -15.16 -2.26
N TYR A 82 -6.42 -14.93 -1.09
CA TYR A 82 -6.22 -13.69 -0.34
C TYR A 82 -4.77 -13.51 0.10
N GLN A 83 -4.08 -14.56 0.56
CA GLN A 83 -2.65 -14.52 0.89
C GLN A 83 -1.80 -14.15 -0.32
N ASN A 84 -2.05 -14.74 -1.48
CA ASN A 84 -1.32 -14.42 -2.70
C ASN A 84 -1.50 -12.95 -3.11
N ARG A 85 -2.74 -12.45 -3.05
CA ARG A 85 -3.04 -11.03 -3.29
C ARG A 85 -2.31 -10.13 -2.29
N LEU A 86 -2.35 -10.45 -0.99
CA LEU A 86 -1.65 -9.68 0.04
C LEU A 86 -0.14 -9.64 -0.21
N GLN A 87 0.47 -10.76 -0.58
CA GLN A 87 1.89 -10.83 -0.88
C GLN A 87 2.27 -10.01 -2.12
N TYR A 88 1.46 -10.09 -3.18
CA TYR A 88 1.63 -9.27 -4.37
C TYR A 88 1.50 -7.78 -4.05
N THR A 89 0.46 -7.39 -3.33
CA THR A 89 0.24 -5.99 -2.96
C THR A 89 1.32 -5.47 -2.03
N ALA A 90 1.79 -6.27 -1.07
CA ALA A 90 2.93 -5.89 -0.21
C ALA A 90 4.20 -5.66 -1.03
N SER A 91 4.51 -6.54 -1.99
CA SER A 91 5.65 -6.36 -2.89
C SER A 91 5.51 -5.10 -3.76
N ASN A 92 4.32 -4.83 -4.28
CA ASN A 92 4.06 -3.66 -5.10
C ASN A 92 4.17 -2.36 -4.28
N LEU A 93 3.65 -2.36 -3.05
CA LEU A 93 3.77 -1.23 -2.13
C LEU A 93 5.23 -0.97 -1.76
N ALA A 94 6.03 -2.01 -1.52
CA ALA A 94 7.45 -1.84 -1.25
C ALA A 94 8.20 -1.14 -2.40
N VAL A 95 7.93 -1.53 -3.65
CA VAL A 95 8.49 -0.86 -4.84
C VAL A 95 8.00 0.58 -4.94
N THR A 96 6.72 0.83 -4.66
CA THR A 96 6.14 2.18 -4.68
C THR A 96 6.78 3.08 -3.62
N VAL A 97 7.01 2.55 -2.41
CA VAL A 97 7.72 3.27 -1.33
C VAL A 97 9.15 3.58 -1.74
N GLN A 98 9.87 2.64 -2.37
CA GLN A 98 11.22 2.89 -2.89
C GLN A 98 11.23 4.02 -3.93
N ASN A 99 10.29 4.01 -4.88
CA ASN A 99 10.17 5.06 -5.90
C ASN A 99 9.82 6.41 -5.27
N TYR A 100 8.96 6.43 -4.25
CA TYR A 100 8.58 7.65 -3.54
C TYR A 100 9.77 8.24 -2.77
N VAL A 101 10.51 7.42 -2.02
CA VAL A 101 11.71 7.85 -1.30
C VAL A 101 12.79 8.36 -2.25
N ALA A 102 12.98 7.71 -3.40
CA ALA A 102 13.93 8.19 -4.41
C ALA A 102 13.51 9.53 -5.03
N SER A 103 12.21 9.71 -5.27
CA SER A 103 11.65 10.97 -5.77
C SER A 103 11.78 12.08 -4.73
N ASP A 104 11.48 11.80 -3.46
CA ASP A 104 11.64 12.75 -2.35
C ASP A 104 13.11 13.17 -2.18
N SER A 105 14.05 12.22 -2.22
CA SER A 105 15.49 12.53 -2.19
C SER A 105 15.88 13.45 -3.34
N THR A 106 15.43 13.15 -4.56
CA THR A 106 15.75 13.95 -5.74
C THR A 106 15.22 15.38 -5.62
N ILE A 107 13.99 15.54 -5.11
CA ILE A 107 13.38 16.86 -4.89
C ILE A 107 14.18 17.64 -3.84
N ARG A 108 14.45 17.02 -2.68
CA ARG A 108 15.19 17.67 -1.58
C ARG A 108 16.63 18.01 -1.96
N ASP A 109 17.29 17.16 -2.72
CA ASP A 109 18.67 17.39 -3.19
C ASP A 109 18.70 18.49 -4.27
N THR A 110 17.69 18.56 -5.15
CA THR A 110 17.55 19.64 -6.13
C THR A 110 17.32 20.99 -5.45
N ASP A 111 16.44 21.04 -4.45
CA ASP A 111 16.16 22.26 -3.69
C ASP A 111 17.38 22.71 -2.89
N MET A 112 18.12 21.79 -2.25
CA MET A 112 19.40 22.11 -1.61
C MET A 112 20.45 22.60 -2.61
N ALA A 113 20.57 21.98 -3.78
CA ALA A 113 21.52 22.42 -4.80
C ALA A 113 21.22 23.84 -5.28
N GLN A 114 19.94 24.16 -5.51
CA GLN A 114 19.51 25.51 -5.89
C GLN A 114 19.82 26.54 -4.80
N GLU A 115 19.55 26.21 -3.54
CA GLU A 115 19.85 27.10 -2.41
C GLU A 115 21.36 27.27 -2.22
N MET A 116 22.17 26.22 -2.40
CA MET A 116 23.63 26.30 -2.35
C MET A 116 24.21 27.15 -3.49
N VAL A 117 23.63 27.10 -4.69
CA VAL A 117 24.01 27.98 -5.81
C VAL A 117 23.67 29.43 -5.49
N ASN A 118 22.48 29.69 -4.95
CA ASN A 118 22.06 31.03 -4.53
C ASN A 118 22.95 31.57 -3.40
N PHE A 119 23.21 30.74 -2.38
CA PHE A 119 24.11 31.06 -1.27
C PHE A 119 25.52 31.37 -1.78
N THR A 120 26.09 30.54 -2.65
CA THR A 120 27.42 30.76 -3.25
C THR A 120 27.45 32.03 -4.09
N LYS A 121 26.42 32.29 -4.91
CA LYS A 121 26.28 33.53 -5.69
C LYS A 121 26.23 34.75 -4.78
N ASN A 122 25.47 34.70 -3.69
CA ASN A 122 25.39 35.77 -2.70
C ASN A 122 26.73 35.98 -1.99
N GLN A 123 27.42 34.90 -1.62
CA GLN A 123 28.76 34.95 -1.03
C GLN A 123 29.77 35.61 -1.98
N ILE A 124 29.76 35.22 -3.26
CA ILE A 124 30.59 35.82 -4.31
C ILE A 124 30.23 37.29 -4.47
N LEU A 125 28.94 37.66 -4.52
CA LEU A 125 28.50 39.06 -4.61
C LEU A 125 28.97 39.89 -3.42
N VAL A 126 28.92 39.37 -2.20
CA VAL A 126 29.43 40.07 -1.01
C VAL A 126 30.95 40.25 -1.11
N GLN A 127 31.69 39.21 -1.48
CA GLN A 127 33.15 39.29 -1.65
C GLN A 127 33.55 40.22 -2.81
N THR A 128 32.86 40.18 -3.94
CA THR A 128 33.07 41.11 -5.05
C THR A 128 32.60 42.53 -4.72
N SER A 129 31.57 42.73 -3.92
CA SER A 129 31.16 44.06 -3.46
C SER A 129 32.24 44.68 -2.57
N MET A 130 32.84 43.91 -1.67
CA MET A 130 34.00 44.37 -0.88
C MET A 130 35.21 44.67 -1.76
N ALA A 131 35.54 43.79 -2.72
CA ALA A 131 36.66 43.98 -3.64
C ALA A 131 36.44 45.15 -4.62
N MET A 132 35.21 45.33 -5.13
CA MET A 132 34.79 46.44 -5.97
C MET A 132 34.82 47.75 -5.20
N LEU A 133 34.38 47.79 -3.94
CA LEU A 133 34.56 48.97 -3.08
C LEU A 133 36.03 49.30 -2.88
N ALA A 134 36.89 48.32 -2.64
CA ALA A 134 38.33 48.54 -2.53
C ALA A 134 38.93 49.06 -3.86
N HIS A 135 38.52 48.49 -5.00
CA HIS A 135 38.99 48.91 -6.33
C HIS A 135 38.47 50.30 -6.73
N ALA A 136 37.21 50.60 -6.45
CA ALA A 136 36.57 51.89 -6.70
C ALA A 136 37.11 53.01 -5.79
N ASN A 137 37.66 52.69 -4.61
CA ASN A 137 38.36 53.66 -3.75
C ASN A 137 39.83 53.85 -4.17
N ALA A 138 40.46 52.86 -4.78
CA ALA A 138 41.85 52.96 -5.27
C ALA A 138 41.98 53.75 -6.59
N LEU A 139 40.97 53.69 -7.46
CA LEU A 139 40.91 54.45 -8.71
C LEU A 139 41.00 55.98 -8.53
N PRO A 140 40.20 56.64 -7.66
CA PRO A 140 40.28 58.07 -7.45
C PRO A 140 41.58 58.52 -6.75
N GLN A 141 42.22 57.67 -5.93
CA GLN A 141 43.52 57.98 -5.33
C GLN A 141 44.65 58.04 -6.39
N ASN A 142 44.60 57.16 -7.39
CA ASN A 142 45.55 57.22 -8.51
C ASN A 142 45.33 58.47 -9.39
N ILE A 143 44.09 58.92 -9.57
CA ILE A 143 43.80 60.17 -10.29
C ILE A 143 44.26 61.39 -9.48
N LEU A 144 44.10 61.38 -8.16
CA LEU A 144 44.57 62.48 -7.30
C LEU A 144 46.10 62.60 -7.29
N ALA A 145 46.83 61.48 -7.41
CA ALA A 145 48.28 61.47 -7.59
C ALA A 145 48.73 62.05 -8.95
N LEU A 146 47.86 62.02 -9.97
CA LEU A 146 48.08 62.58 -11.31
C LEU A 146 47.72 64.08 -11.41
N ILE A 147 46.79 64.57 -10.60
CA ILE A 147 46.39 66.00 -10.56
C ILE A 147 47.17 66.78 -9.47
N GLY A 148 47.71 66.09 -8.46
CA GLY A 148 48.49 66.68 -7.36
C GLY A 148 49.99 66.84 -7.64
N ARG A 149 50.43 66.67 -8.89
CA ARG A 149 51.78 66.98 -9.37
C ARG A 149 51.72 68.04 -10.44
#